data_AF-A0A7S0IRN9-F1
#
_entry.id   AF-A0A7S0IRN9-F1
#
_cell.length_a   1.000
_cell.length_b   1.000
_cell.length_c   1.000
_cell.angle_alpha   90.00
_cell.angle_beta   90.00
_cell.angle_gamma   90.00
#
_symmetry.space_group_name_H-M   'P 1'
#
loop_
_entity.id
_entity.type
_entity.pdbx_description
1 polymer ?
#
loop_
_entity_poly.entity_id
_entity_poly.type
_entity_poly.pdbx_seq_one_letter_code
_entity_poly.pdbx_strand_id
1 'polypeptide(L)'
;AQLGTAPLLVRTLNGFSSLIRNGLTSCEGGFGSASACSGGAAKLQDSADGGFGWRAAGSDGVGVARELSLLLTAGRLSEANVELVGEAFEAAGGGHAGRVAAQELLTLTPEFASVTANTLTSERPDRVEQVTSGKPYKATVFIFLSGGADSYSVIVPISHCHSRDLYAEYEMLRTDVTIPKQRLLPINVSASSLRQPCEIFGVHERFPFLKQMWDDGDAAVLANVGPMVEPLVDKYDYLRNRVQRPFSLFAHNAQQQSTQTVHAQERDASGVLGRMLATLQAQFKTAAYSVAGNAMVLEAMGTEPTIINGNGAADLEQYDHFETYRGEIDQMTKRRSAGVFADTHAQLLKSSLEGIERFSKNLRNGQLNNQFPNTQLGRQLAQVARVIKSRREIGAERDGFFCQIGGFDSHGDFFRTISMKFTEINGAVEAFQAEMKAQGIWDNVAVVQASEFGRTMVSNGRGSDHSWGGMHWIAGGRINGGRFFGNYPESLLPDSDLMLSRGRIVATTAWEALWYALAQWMGVEEAQMHHVLPNLKYFGPEDLWTADMLFVPEPSPSPPPPPPPPP
;
A
#
# COMPACT_ATOMS: atom_id res chain seq x y z
N ALA A 1 0.84 7.55 -15.16
CA ALA A 1 0.69 6.52 -14.11
C ALA A 1 -0.21 7.00 -12.96
N GLN A 2 0.08 8.12 -12.27
CA GLN A 2 -0.71 8.55 -11.10
C GLN A 2 -2.19 8.87 -11.39
N LEU A 3 -2.52 9.47 -12.54
CA LEU A 3 -3.92 9.71 -12.96
C LEU A 3 -4.71 8.42 -13.25
N GLY A 4 -4.04 7.28 -13.47
CA GLY A 4 -4.68 5.99 -13.72
C GLY A 4 -5.06 5.23 -12.44
N THR A 5 -4.97 5.88 -11.27
CA THR A 5 -5.43 5.30 -10.01
C THR A 5 -6.91 5.59 -9.81
N ALA A 6 -7.66 4.64 -9.26
CA ALA A 6 -9.11 4.70 -9.28
C ALA A 6 -9.72 6.03 -8.76
N PRO A 7 -9.30 6.60 -7.61
CA PRO A 7 -9.88 7.87 -7.15
C PRO A 7 -9.56 9.06 -8.06
N LEU A 8 -8.35 9.13 -8.61
CA LEU A 8 -7.96 10.22 -9.51
C LEU A 8 -8.59 10.06 -10.88
N LEU A 9 -8.65 8.84 -11.38
CA LEU A 9 -9.31 8.50 -12.65
C LEU A 9 -10.78 8.88 -12.59
N VAL A 10 -11.52 8.46 -11.56
CA VAL A 10 -12.93 8.80 -11.39
C VAL A 10 -13.14 10.31 -11.34
N ARG A 11 -12.32 11.04 -10.57
CA ARG A 11 -12.36 12.52 -10.52
C ARG A 11 -12.15 13.14 -11.88
N THR A 12 -11.18 12.64 -12.64
CA THR A 12 -10.91 13.12 -13.98
C THR A 12 -12.07 12.83 -14.94
N LEU A 13 -12.68 11.64 -14.87
CA LEU A 13 -13.82 11.25 -15.71
C LEU A 13 -15.08 12.05 -15.37
N ASN A 14 -15.42 12.21 -14.09
CA ASN A 14 -16.51 13.09 -13.65
C ASN A 14 -16.21 14.55 -14.05
N GLY A 15 -14.94 14.96 -13.98
CA GLY A 15 -14.49 16.27 -14.43
C GLY A 15 -14.72 16.52 -15.92
N PHE A 16 -14.36 15.57 -16.77
CA PHE A 16 -14.63 15.63 -18.20
C PHE A 16 -16.13 15.62 -18.50
N SER A 17 -16.89 14.73 -17.87
CA SER A 17 -18.34 14.66 -18.04
C SER A 17 -19.02 15.98 -17.65
N SER A 18 -18.67 16.55 -16.50
CA SER A 18 -19.18 17.85 -16.06
C SER A 18 -18.82 18.96 -17.07
N LEU A 19 -17.60 18.99 -17.59
CA LEU A 19 -17.21 19.96 -18.63
C LEU A 19 -18.00 19.77 -19.93
N ILE A 20 -18.25 18.53 -20.36
CA ILE A 20 -19.00 18.20 -21.57
C ILE A 20 -20.48 18.60 -21.43
N ARG A 21 -21.09 18.30 -20.28
CA ARG A 21 -22.52 18.55 -20.04
C ARG A 21 -22.81 20.00 -19.70
N ASN A 22 -22.00 20.60 -18.85
CA ASN A 22 -22.33 21.86 -18.17
C ASN A 22 -21.40 23.01 -18.57
N GLY A 23 -20.23 22.72 -19.14
CA GLY A 23 -19.21 23.73 -19.44
C GLY A 23 -18.53 24.29 -18.18
N LEU A 24 -17.87 25.43 -18.32
CA LEU A 24 -17.19 26.17 -17.25
C LEU A 24 -18.18 27.02 -16.45
N THR A 25 -19.19 26.39 -15.87
CA THR A 25 -20.15 27.04 -14.95
C THR A 25 -19.81 26.73 -13.50
N SER A 26 -20.12 27.61 -12.54
CA SER A 26 -20.01 27.27 -11.10
C SER A 26 -21.23 26.50 -10.56
N CYS A 27 -22.21 26.23 -11.42
CA CYS A 27 -23.50 25.61 -11.09
C CYS A 27 -23.55 24.15 -11.56
N GLU A 28 -24.53 23.38 -11.07
CA GLU A 28 -24.79 21.98 -11.50
C GLU A 28 -23.54 21.08 -11.53
N GLY A 29 -22.54 21.36 -10.68
CA GLY A 29 -21.30 20.59 -10.58
C GLY A 29 -20.20 20.98 -11.58
N GLY A 30 -20.31 22.10 -12.29
CA GLY A 30 -19.23 22.64 -13.14
C GLY A 30 -18.06 23.27 -12.38
N PHE A 31 -16.97 23.60 -13.10
CA PHE A 31 -15.72 24.15 -12.52
C PHE A 31 -15.47 25.65 -12.80
N GLY A 32 -16.52 26.40 -13.11
CA GLY A 32 -16.45 27.84 -13.39
C GLY A 32 -16.18 28.71 -12.16
N SER A 33 -15.69 29.93 -12.38
CA SER A 33 -15.28 30.84 -11.29
C SER A 33 -16.34 31.88 -10.94
N ALA A 34 -17.30 32.13 -11.83
CA ALA A 34 -18.33 33.15 -11.65
C ALA A 34 -19.51 32.62 -10.81
N SER A 35 -19.77 33.25 -9.66
CA SER A 35 -20.86 32.88 -8.74
C SER A 35 -22.19 33.54 -9.14
N ALA A 36 -22.98 32.88 -10.01
CA ALA A 36 -24.35 33.30 -10.30
C ALA A 36 -25.23 32.14 -10.78
N CYS A 37 -25.64 31.26 -9.86
CA CYS A 37 -26.64 30.22 -10.16
C CYS A 37 -28.05 30.80 -10.02
N SER A 38 -28.56 31.48 -11.05
CA SER A 38 -29.92 32.03 -11.07
C SER A 38 -30.70 31.63 -12.32
N GLY A 39 -31.33 30.44 -12.28
CA GLY A 39 -32.21 29.93 -13.33
C GLY A 39 -32.36 28.40 -13.27
N GLY A 40 -33.37 27.85 -13.95
CA GLY A 40 -33.48 26.40 -14.16
C GLY A 40 -32.44 25.88 -15.16
N ALA A 41 -32.22 24.56 -15.22
CA ALA A 41 -31.14 23.87 -15.97
C ALA A 41 -30.83 24.44 -17.37
N ALA A 42 -31.86 24.77 -18.17
CA ALA A 42 -31.68 25.33 -19.52
C ALA A 42 -30.99 26.72 -19.55
N LYS A 43 -31.07 27.51 -18.47
CA LYS A 43 -30.43 28.84 -18.37
C LYS A 43 -28.99 28.76 -17.83
N LEU A 44 -28.55 27.62 -17.32
CA LEU A 44 -27.25 27.49 -16.66
C LEU A 44 -26.10 27.25 -17.66
N GLN A 45 -26.37 26.56 -18.79
CA GLN A 45 -25.44 26.51 -19.94
C GLN A 45 -25.20 27.89 -20.57
N ASP A 46 -26.23 28.75 -20.63
CA ASP A 46 -26.11 30.12 -21.14
C ASP A 46 -25.31 31.04 -20.19
N SER A 47 -25.15 30.63 -18.92
CA SER A 47 -24.36 31.33 -17.91
C SER A 47 -22.96 30.74 -17.69
N ALA A 48 -22.59 29.70 -18.45
CA ALA A 48 -21.25 29.11 -18.35
C ALA A 48 -20.21 30.07 -18.92
N ASP A 49 -19.06 30.20 -18.24
CA ASP A 49 -17.93 31.06 -18.67
C ASP A 49 -17.28 30.54 -19.99
N GLY A 50 -17.65 29.32 -20.43
CA GLY A 50 -17.21 28.69 -21.67
C GLY A 50 -17.70 27.25 -21.78
N GLY A 51 -17.68 26.66 -22.97
CA GLY A 51 -18.09 25.27 -23.20
C GLY A 51 -17.59 24.73 -24.54
N PHE A 52 -17.81 23.44 -24.81
CA PHE A 52 -17.40 22.84 -26.09
C PHE A 52 -18.30 23.35 -27.23
N GLY A 53 -17.84 24.35 -27.98
CA GLY A 53 -18.54 24.94 -29.12
C GLY A 53 -18.55 24.11 -30.41
N TRP A 54 -18.16 22.84 -30.35
CA TRP A 54 -18.08 21.97 -31.51
C TRP A 54 -19.47 21.59 -32.04
N ARG A 55 -19.61 21.55 -33.37
CA ARG A 55 -20.82 21.08 -34.07
C ARG A 55 -20.38 20.09 -35.14
N ALA A 56 -20.96 18.89 -35.09
CA ALA A 56 -20.71 17.86 -36.08
C ALA A 56 -21.14 18.33 -37.48
N ALA A 57 -20.31 18.03 -38.48
CA ALA A 57 -20.65 18.21 -39.89
C ALA A 57 -21.60 17.11 -40.40
N GLY A 58 -21.52 15.91 -39.81
CA GLY A 58 -22.40 14.77 -40.10
C GLY A 58 -23.62 14.68 -39.18
N SER A 59 -24.57 13.80 -39.54
CA SER A 59 -25.77 13.53 -38.73
C SER A 59 -25.89 12.09 -38.25
N ASP A 60 -25.10 11.17 -38.82
CA ASP A 60 -24.98 9.78 -38.37
C ASP A 60 -23.86 9.62 -37.32
N GLY A 61 -24.04 8.65 -36.42
CA GLY A 61 -23.14 8.39 -35.30
C GLY A 61 -21.69 8.08 -35.72
N VAL A 62 -21.48 7.33 -36.79
CA VAL A 62 -20.13 6.98 -37.27
C VAL A 62 -19.40 8.21 -37.80
N GLY A 63 -20.08 9.06 -38.58
CA GLY A 63 -19.54 10.34 -39.04
C GLY A 63 -19.15 11.25 -37.88
N VAL A 64 -20.02 11.35 -36.87
CA VAL A 64 -19.76 12.08 -35.62
C VAL A 64 -18.53 11.54 -34.90
N ALA A 65 -18.44 10.22 -34.71
CA ALA A 65 -17.33 9.57 -34.03
C ALA A 65 -16.00 9.77 -34.78
N ARG A 66 -15.99 9.74 -36.11
CA ARG A 66 -14.79 9.99 -36.93
C ARG A 66 -14.32 11.44 -36.85
N GLU A 67 -15.26 12.39 -36.83
CA GLU A 67 -14.91 13.80 -36.65
C GLU A 67 -14.30 14.06 -35.27
N LEU A 68 -14.91 13.51 -34.22
CA LEU A 68 -14.38 13.57 -32.86
C LEU A 68 -13.01 12.88 -32.76
N SER A 69 -12.83 11.74 -33.43
CA SER A 69 -11.55 11.04 -33.51
C SER A 69 -10.46 11.95 -34.08
N LEU A 70 -10.75 12.65 -35.18
CA LEU A 70 -9.82 13.61 -35.79
C LEU A 70 -9.47 14.74 -34.83
N LEU A 71 -10.46 15.34 -34.17
CA LEU A 71 -10.28 16.50 -33.31
C LEU A 71 -9.55 16.18 -32.01
N LEU A 72 -9.91 15.07 -31.35
CA LEU A 72 -9.45 14.77 -29.98
C LEU A 72 -8.34 13.75 -29.93
N THR A 73 -8.17 12.93 -30.98
CA THR A 73 -7.16 11.87 -31.02
C THR A 73 -6.33 11.89 -32.30
N ALA A 74 -6.41 12.96 -33.11
CA ALA A 74 -5.75 13.03 -34.42
C ALA A 74 -6.04 11.83 -35.34
N GLY A 75 -7.28 11.31 -35.27
CA GLY A 75 -7.77 10.21 -36.10
C GLY A 75 -7.36 8.82 -35.62
N ARG A 76 -6.91 8.68 -34.36
CA ARG A 76 -6.35 7.41 -33.85
C ARG A 76 -7.37 6.40 -33.36
N LEU A 77 -8.64 6.76 -33.10
CA LEU A 77 -9.65 5.78 -32.66
C LEU A 77 -9.65 4.57 -33.59
N SER A 78 -9.57 3.37 -33.00
CA SER A 78 -9.80 2.12 -33.71
C SER A 78 -11.22 2.08 -34.30
N GLU A 79 -11.42 1.36 -35.41
CA GLU A 79 -12.76 1.24 -36.02
C GLU A 79 -13.80 0.69 -35.02
N ALA A 80 -13.40 -0.24 -34.14
CA ALA A 80 -14.27 -0.74 -33.08
C ALA A 80 -14.73 0.37 -32.11
N ASN A 81 -13.84 1.29 -31.73
CA ASN A 81 -14.19 2.41 -30.87
C ASN A 81 -14.97 3.50 -31.63
N VAL A 82 -14.74 3.66 -32.94
CA VAL A 82 -15.57 4.54 -33.79
C VAL A 82 -17.01 4.04 -33.83
N GLU A 83 -17.20 2.74 -34.07
CA GLU A 83 -18.53 2.12 -34.08
C GLU A 83 -19.22 2.28 -32.71
N LEU A 84 -18.54 1.94 -31.63
CA LEU A 84 -19.08 2.01 -30.27
C LEU A 84 -19.46 3.43 -29.84
N VAL A 85 -18.63 4.43 -30.15
CA VAL A 85 -18.95 5.84 -29.90
C VAL A 85 -20.14 6.30 -30.77
N GLY A 86 -20.21 5.82 -32.02
CA GLY A 86 -21.31 6.12 -32.93
C GLY A 86 -22.63 5.49 -32.51
N GLU A 87 -22.62 4.25 -32.03
CA GLU A 87 -23.80 3.56 -31.51
C GLU A 87 -24.37 4.28 -30.29
N ALA A 88 -23.51 4.74 -29.38
CA ALA A 88 -23.97 5.51 -28.23
C ALA A 88 -24.54 6.88 -28.60
N PHE A 89 -24.01 7.52 -29.65
CA PHE A 89 -24.61 8.73 -30.21
C PHE A 89 -26.07 8.48 -30.63
N GLU A 90 -26.31 7.40 -31.38
CA GLU A 90 -27.65 7.05 -31.88
C GLU A 90 -28.57 6.59 -30.75
N ALA A 91 -28.06 5.80 -29.81
CA ALA A 91 -28.81 5.31 -28.65
C ALA A 91 -29.31 6.45 -27.75
N ALA A 92 -28.55 7.56 -27.67
CA ALA A 92 -28.96 8.77 -26.97
C ALA A 92 -29.93 9.68 -27.78
N GLY A 93 -30.36 9.25 -28.97
CA GLY A 93 -31.31 9.96 -29.82
C GLY A 93 -30.67 11.01 -30.74
N GLY A 94 -29.34 10.96 -30.93
CA GLY A 94 -28.60 11.89 -31.77
C GLY A 94 -28.67 13.34 -31.29
N GLY A 95 -28.49 14.30 -32.21
CA GLY A 95 -28.59 15.72 -31.89
C GLY A 95 -27.61 16.14 -30.78
N HIS A 96 -28.08 16.93 -29.80
CA HIS A 96 -27.23 17.36 -28.68
C HIS A 96 -26.92 16.21 -27.70
N ALA A 97 -27.92 15.41 -27.32
CA ALA A 97 -27.75 14.31 -26.39
C ALA A 97 -26.78 13.23 -26.92
N GLY A 98 -26.90 12.89 -28.20
CA GLY A 98 -25.95 12.02 -28.89
C GLY A 98 -24.53 12.58 -28.91
N ARG A 99 -24.34 13.88 -29.17
CA ARG A 99 -23.01 14.49 -29.12
C ARG A 99 -22.39 14.41 -27.73
N VAL A 100 -23.17 14.64 -26.68
CA VAL A 100 -22.72 14.50 -25.29
C VAL A 100 -22.27 13.06 -25.02
N ALA A 101 -23.08 12.06 -25.37
CA ALA A 101 -22.74 10.65 -25.18
C ALA A 101 -21.45 10.26 -25.94
N ALA A 102 -21.33 10.68 -27.19
CA ALA A 102 -20.16 10.43 -28.02
C ALA A 102 -18.87 11.05 -27.45
N GLN A 103 -18.97 12.30 -26.96
CA GLN A 103 -17.85 12.97 -26.32
C GLN A 103 -17.43 12.28 -25.02
N GLU A 104 -18.38 11.90 -24.16
CA GLU A 104 -18.09 11.21 -22.90
C GLU A 104 -17.40 9.87 -23.14
N LEU A 105 -17.95 9.03 -24.04
CA LEU A 105 -17.34 7.74 -24.37
C LEU A 105 -15.96 7.88 -24.99
N LEU A 106 -15.73 8.89 -25.84
CA LEU A 106 -14.40 9.13 -26.38
C LEU A 106 -13.38 9.36 -25.26
N THR A 107 -13.74 10.08 -24.18
CA THR A 107 -12.82 10.30 -23.05
C THR A 107 -12.43 9.02 -22.31
N LEU A 108 -13.21 7.95 -22.44
CA LEU A 108 -12.94 6.63 -21.88
C LEU A 108 -12.01 5.78 -22.77
N THR A 109 -11.73 6.22 -24.01
CA THR A 109 -10.97 5.41 -24.97
C THR A 109 -9.46 5.40 -24.67
N PRO A 110 -8.78 4.26 -24.86
CA PRO A 110 -7.31 4.20 -24.80
C PRO A 110 -6.60 5.20 -25.72
N GLU A 111 -7.20 5.55 -26.85
CA GLU A 111 -6.68 6.47 -27.86
C GLU A 111 -6.76 7.94 -27.45
N PHE A 112 -7.69 8.28 -26.56
CA PHE A 112 -7.75 9.59 -25.91
C PHE A 112 -6.67 9.71 -24.81
N ALA A 113 -6.48 8.63 -24.04
CA ALA A 113 -5.55 8.61 -22.93
C ALA A 113 -4.08 8.29 -23.32
N SER A 114 -3.83 7.89 -24.57
CA SER A 114 -2.50 7.54 -25.06
C SER A 114 -2.23 8.05 -26.47
N VAL A 115 -0.94 8.23 -26.78
CA VAL A 115 -0.49 8.64 -28.12
C VAL A 115 -0.24 7.45 -29.05
N THR A 116 -0.37 6.22 -28.56
CA THR A 116 -0.15 5.00 -29.34
C THR A 116 -1.42 4.53 -30.04
N ALA A 117 -1.27 3.90 -31.20
CA ALA A 117 -2.38 3.23 -31.87
C ALA A 117 -2.94 2.08 -31.01
N ASN A 118 -4.27 1.95 -30.97
CA ASN A 118 -4.93 0.86 -30.29
C ASN A 118 -5.25 -0.29 -31.27
N THR A 119 -4.26 -1.13 -31.54
CA THR A 119 -4.42 -2.28 -32.42
C THR A 119 -4.92 -3.48 -31.62
N LEU A 120 -6.22 -3.78 -31.72
CA LEU A 120 -6.85 -4.86 -30.97
C LEU A 120 -6.33 -6.25 -31.41
N THR A 121 -5.98 -7.09 -30.44
CA THR A 121 -5.41 -8.43 -30.64
C THR A 121 -6.32 -9.50 -30.03
N SER A 122 -5.87 -10.28 -29.03
CA SER A 122 -6.69 -11.31 -28.40
C SER A 122 -7.72 -10.72 -27.44
N GLU A 123 -8.73 -11.50 -27.07
CA GLU A 123 -9.53 -11.15 -25.88
C GLU A 123 -8.67 -11.24 -24.61
N ARG A 124 -9.02 -10.45 -23.61
CA ARG A 124 -8.50 -10.60 -22.25
C ARG A 124 -9.23 -11.77 -21.60
N PRO A 125 -8.52 -12.64 -20.85
CA PRO A 125 -9.18 -13.67 -20.08
C PRO A 125 -10.09 -13.01 -19.04
N ASP A 126 -11.27 -13.60 -18.83
CA ASP A 126 -12.14 -13.20 -17.74
C ASP A 126 -11.45 -13.39 -16.40
N ARG A 127 -11.78 -12.52 -15.44
CA ARG A 127 -11.29 -12.66 -14.08
C ARG A 127 -11.83 -13.96 -13.50
N VAL A 128 -10.93 -14.85 -13.07
CA VAL A 128 -11.32 -16.07 -12.37
C VAL A 128 -12.02 -15.69 -11.07
N GLU A 129 -13.29 -16.09 -10.95
CA GLU A 129 -14.04 -15.86 -9.72
C GLU A 129 -13.46 -16.76 -8.62
N GLN A 130 -13.02 -16.13 -7.53
CA GLN A 130 -12.41 -16.85 -6.42
C GLN A 130 -13.49 -17.53 -5.58
N VAL A 131 -13.33 -18.83 -5.36
CA VAL A 131 -14.22 -19.62 -4.51
C VAL A 131 -13.83 -19.39 -3.06
N THR A 132 -14.80 -19.05 -2.20
CA THR A 132 -14.57 -18.97 -0.75
C THR A 132 -14.36 -20.38 -0.20
N SER A 133 -13.25 -20.59 0.51
CA SER A 133 -12.90 -21.88 1.12
C SER A 133 -13.47 -22.10 2.52
N GLY A 134 -14.17 -21.10 3.07
CA GLY A 134 -14.75 -21.11 4.41
C GLY A 134 -13.71 -20.98 5.52
N LYS A 135 -12.51 -20.51 5.19
CA LYS A 135 -11.37 -20.43 6.11
C LYS A 135 -11.44 -19.14 6.94
N PRO A 136 -10.93 -19.13 8.18
CA PRO A 136 -10.88 -17.92 9.00
C PRO A 136 -10.14 -16.80 8.28
N TYR A 137 -10.66 -15.59 8.37
CA TYR A 137 -10.07 -14.38 7.78
C TYR A 137 -8.67 -14.11 8.33
N LYS A 138 -7.76 -13.60 7.50
CA LYS A 138 -6.47 -13.02 7.92
C LYS A 138 -6.15 -11.77 7.10
N ALA A 139 -5.57 -10.77 7.75
CA ALA A 139 -5.17 -9.52 7.11
C ALA A 139 -3.71 -9.17 7.42
N THR A 140 -2.97 -8.77 6.39
CA THR A 140 -1.66 -8.11 6.54
C THR A 140 -1.80 -6.63 6.22
N VAL A 141 -1.50 -5.75 7.17
CA VAL A 141 -1.50 -4.29 7.01
C VAL A 141 -0.05 -3.79 6.99
N PHE A 142 0.43 -3.38 5.82
CA PHE A 142 1.79 -2.89 5.62
C PHE A 142 1.83 -1.36 5.66
N ILE A 143 2.39 -0.80 6.74
CA ILE A 143 2.57 0.64 6.94
C ILE A 143 4.00 1.01 6.52
N PHE A 144 4.13 1.73 5.42
CA PHE A 144 5.41 2.15 4.88
C PHE A 144 5.75 3.60 5.26
N LEU A 145 6.89 3.79 5.92
CA LEU A 145 7.44 5.08 6.32
C LEU A 145 8.42 5.57 5.25
N SER A 146 7.95 6.38 4.30
CA SER A 146 8.76 6.81 3.15
C SER A 146 9.71 7.96 3.52
N GLY A 147 11.00 7.78 3.20
CA GLY A 147 12.08 8.75 3.43
C GLY A 147 13.21 8.22 4.32
N GLY A 148 13.19 6.94 4.68
CA GLY A 148 14.20 6.35 5.54
C GLY A 148 14.03 6.79 7.00
N ALA A 149 13.09 6.18 7.71
CA ALA A 149 12.81 6.48 9.11
C ALA A 149 14.05 6.30 10.00
N ASP A 150 14.29 7.26 10.89
CA ASP A 150 15.31 7.17 11.93
C ASP A 150 14.84 6.21 13.04
N SER A 151 14.97 4.93 12.75
CA SER A 151 14.49 3.85 13.61
C SER A 151 15.39 3.58 14.82
N TYR A 152 16.66 3.96 14.75
CA TYR A 152 17.57 3.94 15.91
C TYR A 152 17.18 4.95 16.99
N SER A 153 16.30 5.91 16.68
CA SER A 153 15.69 6.79 17.69
C SER A 153 14.36 6.27 18.23
N VAL A 154 13.81 5.20 17.64
CA VAL A 154 12.58 4.54 18.12
C VAL A 154 12.91 3.53 19.20
N ILE A 155 13.93 2.69 18.96
CA ILE A 155 14.41 1.67 19.89
C ILE A 155 15.87 1.96 20.23
N VAL A 156 16.13 2.37 21.48
CA VAL A 156 17.45 2.81 21.95
C VAL A 156 17.91 1.91 23.11
N PRO A 157 19.14 1.40 23.14
CA PRO A 157 19.66 0.67 24.30
C PRO A 157 19.74 1.60 25.52
N ILE A 158 19.36 1.13 26.72
CA ILE A 158 19.40 1.94 27.95
C ILE A 158 20.50 1.48 28.91
N SER A 159 20.50 0.21 29.29
CA SER A 159 21.35 -0.32 30.36
C SER A 159 21.35 -1.85 30.41
N HIS A 160 22.14 -2.40 31.35
CA HIS A 160 22.34 -3.86 31.52
C HIS A 160 22.85 -4.51 30.24
N CYS A 161 23.83 -3.87 29.62
CA CYS A 161 24.47 -4.36 28.42
C CYS A 161 25.67 -5.24 28.80
N HIS A 162 25.86 -6.35 28.08
CA HIS A 162 26.79 -7.41 28.49
C HIS A 162 28.27 -7.02 28.32
N SER A 163 28.60 -6.33 27.24
CA SER A 163 29.98 -6.09 26.82
C SER A 163 30.38 -4.61 26.85
N ARG A 164 29.44 -3.70 26.61
CA ARG A 164 29.69 -2.27 26.33
C ARG A 164 28.54 -1.41 26.84
N ASP A 165 28.81 -0.14 27.15
CA ASP A 165 27.73 0.83 27.39
C ASP A 165 27.21 1.34 26.03
N LEU A 166 26.26 0.60 25.45
CA LEU A 166 25.71 0.95 24.14
C LEU A 166 24.95 2.27 24.12
N TYR A 167 24.40 2.72 25.25
CA TYR A 167 23.80 4.05 25.28
C TYR A 167 24.87 5.13 25.18
N ALA A 168 26.01 4.98 25.87
CA ALA A 168 27.11 5.93 25.76
C ALA A 168 27.66 5.99 24.32
N GLU A 169 27.77 4.84 23.64
CA GLU A 169 28.14 4.80 22.22
C GLU A 169 27.09 5.49 21.33
N TYR A 170 25.80 5.24 21.59
CA TYR A 170 24.68 5.91 20.90
C TYR A 170 24.77 7.43 21.06
N GLU A 171 24.85 7.93 22.30
CA GLU A 171 24.91 9.37 22.61
C GLU A 171 26.13 10.05 21.99
N MET A 172 27.29 9.37 22.03
CA MET A 172 28.53 9.89 21.44
C MET A 172 28.41 10.12 19.94
N LEU A 173 27.74 9.22 19.21
CA LEU A 173 27.64 9.28 17.75
C LEU A 173 26.46 10.12 17.28
N ARG A 174 25.36 10.10 18.03
CA ARG A 174 24.12 10.80 17.69
C ARG A 174 24.18 12.29 18.02
N THR A 175 25.06 12.71 18.93
CA THR A 175 25.33 14.13 19.22
C THR A 175 24.05 14.97 19.37
N ASP A 176 23.78 15.86 18.42
CA ASP A 176 22.65 16.79 18.32
C ASP A 176 21.30 16.13 17.97
N VAL A 177 21.29 14.84 17.59
CA VAL A 177 20.08 14.05 17.31
C VAL A 177 19.89 12.89 18.31
N THR A 178 20.59 12.94 19.45
CA THR A 178 20.45 11.97 20.55
C THR A 178 19.09 12.09 21.22
N ILE A 179 18.45 10.94 21.51
CA ILE A 179 17.31 10.88 22.42
C ILE A 179 17.81 10.64 23.86
N PRO A 180 17.64 11.60 24.79
CA PRO A 180 18.08 11.44 26.18
C PRO A 180 17.38 10.26 26.88
N LYS A 181 18.09 9.52 27.76
CA LYS A 181 17.52 8.40 28.54
C LYS A 181 16.17 8.72 29.18
N GLN A 182 15.99 9.94 29.70
CA GLN A 182 14.79 10.37 30.42
C GLN A 182 13.55 10.52 29.52
N ARG A 183 13.75 10.55 28.19
CA ARG A 183 12.70 10.62 27.17
C ARG A 183 12.43 9.26 26.51
N LEU A 184 12.98 8.19 27.08
CA LEU A 184 12.76 6.82 26.64
C LEU A 184 11.84 6.10 27.63
N LEU A 185 10.89 5.35 27.08
CA LEU A 185 9.98 4.47 27.81
C LEU A 185 10.65 3.09 27.90
N PRO A 186 11.06 2.62 29.09
CA PRO A 186 11.84 1.40 29.21
C PRO A 186 11.01 0.16 28.86
N ILE A 187 11.61 -0.74 28.09
CA ILE A 187 11.12 -2.09 27.80
C ILE A 187 12.18 -3.11 28.24
N ASN A 188 11.73 -4.15 28.94
CA ASN A 188 12.58 -5.25 29.36
C ASN A 188 12.59 -6.32 28.28
N VAL A 189 13.77 -6.79 27.92
CA VAL A 189 13.95 -7.87 26.95
C VAL A 189 13.92 -9.20 27.70
N SER A 190 12.97 -10.07 27.35
CA SER A 190 12.90 -11.39 27.97
C SER A 190 14.12 -12.24 27.61
N ALA A 191 14.51 -13.16 28.50
CA ALA A 191 15.57 -14.14 28.24
C ALA A 191 15.29 -15.06 27.03
N SER A 192 14.03 -15.10 26.55
CA SER A 192 13.62 -15.82 25.34
C SER A 192 13.82 -15.04 24.03
N SER A 193 14.19 -13.77 24.11
CA SER A 193 14.59 -12.97 22.95
C SER A 193 15.98 -13.42 22.50
N LEU A 194 16.20 -13.55 21.19
CA LEU A 194 17.53 -13.82 20.62
C LEU A 194 18.55 -12.84 21.19
N ARG A 195 19.75 -13.33 21.53
CA ARG A 195 20.90 -12.66 22.17
C ARG A 195 20.99 -11.14 21.91
N GLN A 196 20.23 -10.35 22.66
CA GLN A 196 20.31 -8.90 22.57
C GLN A 196 21.51 -8.41 23.39
N PRO A 197 22.17 -7.32 22.97
CA PRO A 197 23.34 -6.82 23.67
C PRO A 197 23.02 -6.19 25.03
N CYS A 198 21.74 -5.86 25.28
CA CYS A 198 21.25 -5.24 26.51
C CYS A 198 19.97 -5.89 27.00
N GLU A 199 19.74 -5.88 28.31
CA GLU A 199 18.49 -6.36 28.91
C GLU A 199 17.39 -5.28 28.94
N ILE A 200 17.77 -3.99 28.91
CA ILE A 200 16.83 -2.87 28.92
C ILE A 200 17.05 -1.97 27.70
N PHE A 201 16.00 -1.85 26.89
CA PHE A 201 15.89 -0.89 25.79
C PHE A 201 14.83 0.16 26.11
N GLY A 202 14.76 1.20 25.28
CA GLY A 202 13.85 2.32 25.40
C GLY A 202 13.09 2.54 24.11
N VAL A 203 11.77 2.64 24.23
CA VAL A 203 10.89 3.13 23.16
C VAL A 203 10.81 4.65 23.25
N HIS A 204 10.89 5.37 22.13
CA HIS A 204 10.75 6.84 22.13
C HIS A 204 9.45 7.31 22.83
N GLU A 205 9.49 8.38 23.63
CA GLU A 205 8.33 8.96 24.37
C GLU A 205 7.09 9.31 23.54
N ARG A 206 7.22 9.35 22.21
CA ARG A 206 6.12 9.63 21.26
C ARG A 206 5.47 8.38 20.70
N PHE A 207 5.92 7.21 21.15
CA PHE A 207 5.34 5.90 20.89
C PHE A 207 4.87 5.20 22.19
N PRO A 208 4.13 5.87 23.10
CA PRO A 208 3.63 5.21 24.31
C PRO A 208 2.75 4.00 24.00
N PHE A 209 2.03 4.00 22.88
CA PHE A 209 1.19 2.87 22.47
C PHE A 209 2.00 1.68 21.94
N LEU A 210 3.13 1.91 21.27
CA LEU A 210 4.04 0.81 20.92
C LEU A 210 4.59 0.14 22.17
N LYS A 211 4.92 0.93 23.20
CA LYS A 211 5.29 0.38 24.51
C LYS A 211 4.12 -0.43 25.09
N GLN A 212 2.90 0.12 25.12
CA GLN A 212 1.75 -0.60 25.65
C GLN A 212 1.53 -1.94 24.93
N MET A 213 1.58 -1.97 23.59
CA MET A 213 1.48 -3.21 22.83
C MET A 213 2.62 -4.19 23.12
N TRP A 214 3.83 -3.70 23.38
CA TRP A 214 4.94 -4.55 23.83
C TRP A 214 4.62 -5.24 25.16
N ASP A 215 4.14 -4.48 26.15
CA ASP A 215 3.79 -5.01 27.47
C ASP A 215 2.62 -6.00 27.40
N ASP A 216 1.66 -5.74 26.52
CA ASP A 216 0.50 -6.59 26.28
C ASP A 216 0.86 -7.87 25.50
N GLY A 217 2.08 -7.97 24.96
CA GLY A 217 2.50 -9.06 24.08
C GLY A 217 1.94 -8.97 22.65
N ASP A 218 1.27 -7.87 22.31
CA ASP A 218 0.67 -7.59 21.00
C ASP A 218 1.69 -7.03 19.98
N ALA A 219 2.92 -6.73 20.37
CA ALA A 219 3.97 -6.22 19.48
C ALA A 219 5.36 -6.80 19.73
N ALA A 220 6.15 -6.89 18.66
CA ALA A 220 7.55 -7.29 18.67
C ALA A 220 8.42 -6.29 17.88
N VAL A 221 9.71 -6.21 18.23
CA VAL A 221 10.71 -5.43 17.49
C VAL A 221 11.37 -6.33 16.45
N LEU A 222 11.53 -5.81 15.23
CA LEU A 222 12.31 -6.42 14.17
C LEU A 222 13.64 -5.68 14.06
N ALA A 223 14.74 -6.34 14.40
CA ALA A 223 16.02 -5.70 14.61
C ALA A 223 17.00 -5.90 13.44
N ASN A 224 17.64 -4.78 13.08
CA ASN A 224 18.63 -4.64 12.02
C ASN A 224 18.17 -5.23 10.68
N VAL A 225 16.91 -4.97 10.33
CA VAL A 225 16.29 -5.44 9.10
C VAL A 225 16.62 -4.50 7.95
N GLY A 226 16.85 -5.05 6.76
CA GLY A 226 16.99 -4.29 5.53
C GLY A 226 16.85 -5.18 4.30
N PRO A 227 16.73 -4.58 3.10
CA PRO A 227 16.72 -5.34 1.85
C PRO A 227 18.05 -6.07 1.64
N MET A 228 18.00 -7.34 1.26
CA MET A 228 19.16 -8.18 0.98
C MET A 228 18.95 -9.00 -0.31
N VAL A 229 20.04 -9.60 -0.80
CA VAL A 229 19.98 -10.62 -1.87
C VAL A 229 20.49 -11.93 -1.31
N GLU A 230 21.69 -11.89 -0.74
CA GLU A 230 22.29 -12.97 0.05
C GLU A 230 22.47 -12.50 1.50
N PRO A 231 22.54 -13.44 2.48
CA PRO A 231 22.92 -13.13 3.85
C PRO A 231 24.26 -12.39 3.90
N LEU A 232 24.36 -11.43 4.81
CA LEU A 232 25.57 -10.65 5.04
C LEU A 232 25.89 -10.64 6.53
N VAL A 233 27.11 -11.07 6.90
CA VAL A 233 27.49 -11.28 8.30
C VAL A 233 28.21 -10.07 8.89
N ASP A 234 29.07 -9.41 8.10
CA ASP A 234 29.84 -8.25 8.53
C ASP A 234 30.10 -7.21 7.42
N LYS A 235 30.63 -6.04 7.80
CA LYS A 235 31.00 -4.96 6.89
C LYS A 235 32.05 -5.37 5.86
N TYR A 236 32.87 -6.39 6.12
CA TYR A 236 33.88 -6.85 5.18
C TYR A 236 33.25 -7.58 3.99
N ASP A 237 32.11 -8.24 4.16
CA ASP A 237 31.33 -8.77 3.04
C ASP A 237 30.89 -7.65 2.09
N TYR A 238 30.47 -6.51 2.66
CA TYR A 238 30.19 -5.29 1.88
C TYR A 238 31.45 -4.70 1.23
N LEU A 239 32.53 -4.51 2.00
CA LEU A 239 33.74 -3.80 1.54
C LEU A 239 34.55 -4.60 0.52
N ARG A 240 34.55 -5.93 0.63
CA ARG A 240 35.28 -6.85 -0.25
C ARG A 240 34.39 -7.46 -1.33
N ASN A 241 33.11 -7.07 -1.39
CA ASN A 241 32.13 -7.53 -2.37
C ASN A 241 32.04 -9.06 -2.44
N ARG A 242 31.88 -9.71 -1.27
CA ARG A 242 31.86 -11.17 -1.14
C ARG A 242 30.51 -11.81 -1.46
N VAL A 243 29.44 -11.04 -1.33
CA VAL A 243 28.05 -11.45 -1.54
C VAL A 243 27.37 -10.53 -2.53
N GLN A 244 26.35 -11.02 -3.25
CA GLN A 244 25.50 -10.16 -4.05
C GLN A 244 24.71 -9.20 -3.14
N ARG A 245 24.60 -7.94 -3.55
CA ARG A 245 23.92 -6.87 -2.79
C ARG A 245 22.79 -6.27 -3.62
N PRO A 246 21.79 -5.64 -2.95
CA PRO A 246 20.82 -4.81 -3.63
C PRO A 246 21.49 -3.76 -4.52
N PHE A 247 20.87 -3.46 -5.66
CA PHE A 247 21.36 -2.36 -6.49
C PHE A 247 21.14 -1.02 -5.79
N SER A 248 22.07 -0.08 -6.01
CA SER A 248 21.94 1.31 -5.54
C SER A 248 21.57 1.44 -4.05
N LEU A 249 22.27 0.71 -3.17
CA LEU A 249 22.14 0.91 -1.72
C LEU A 249 22.24 2.40 -1.36
N PHE A 250 21.47 2.82 -0.34
CA PHE A 250 21.34 4.20 0.13
C PHE A 250 20.53 5.15 -0.78
N ALA A 251 19.95 4.69 -1.88
CA ALA A 251 19.05 5.49 -2.71
C ALA A 251 17.58 5.19 -2.38
N HIS A 252 16.77 6.24 -2.15
CA HIS A 252 15.35 6.09 -1.80
C HIS A 252 14.58 5.22 -2.79
N ASN A 253 14.58 5.58 -4.08
CA ASN A 253 13.82 4.85 -5.10
C ASN A 253 14.20 3.35 -5.15
N ALA A 254 15.50 3.05 -5.14
CA ALA A 254 16.00 1.68 -5.21
C ALA A 254 15.70 0.85 -3.95
N GLN A 255 15.84 1.44 -2.77
CA GLN A 255 15.59 0.71 -1.52
C GLN A 255 14.11 0.65 -1.15
N GLN A 256 13.28 1.63 -1.56
CA GLN A 256 11.82 1.51 -1.50
C GLN A 256 11.36 0.33 -2.35
N GLN A 257 11.89 0.23 -3.58
CA GLN A 257 11.64 -0.92 -4.43
C GLN A 257 12.14 -2.22 -3.80
N SER A 258 13.39 -2.28 -3.35
CA SER A 258 13.96 -3.51 -2.78
C SER A 258 13.19 -4.00 -1.55
N THR A 259 12.77 -3.09 -0.68
CA THR A 259 11.97 -3.41 0.53
C THR A 259 10.57 -3.90 0.19
N GLN A 260 9.91 -3.30 -0.81
CA GLN A 260 8.55 -3.66 -1.19
C GLN A 260 8.48 -4.90 -2.10
N THR A 261 9.53 -5.19 -2.84
CA THR A 261 9.59 -6.34 -3.77
C THR A 261 10.21 -7.58 -3.15
N VAL A 262 11.12 -7.41 -2.18
CA VAL A 262 11.89 -8.51 -1.54
C VAL A 262 12.53 -9.41 -2.60
N HIS A 263 13.11 -8.76 -3.61
CA HIS A 263 13.84 -9.37 -4.71
C HIS A 263 14.89 -8.36 -5.20
N ALA A 264 15.77 -7.97 -4.28
CA ALA A 264 16.51 -6.71 -4.33
C ALA A 264 17.56 -6.58 -5.45
N GLN A 265 17.85 -7.67 -6.17
CA GLN A 265 18.70 -7.68 -7.36
C GLN A 265 17.95 -7.41 -8.67
N GLU A 266 16.62 -7.55 -8.67
CA GLU A 266 15.79 -7.48 -9.87
C GLU A 266 15.05 -6.13 -9.94
N ARG A 267 15.26 -5.41 -11.04
CA ARG A 267 14.76 -4.04 -11.24
C ARG A 267 13.32 -3.98 -11.73
N ASP A 268 12.81 -5.08 -12.26
CA ASP A 268 11.41 -5.19 -12.69
C ASP A 268 10.63 -6.15 -11.78
N ALA A 269 11.11 -6.36 -10.55
CA ALA A 269 10.49 -7.25 -9.60
C ALA A 269 9.10 -6.77 -9.18
N SER A 270 8.16 -7.72 -9.08
CA SER A 270 6.85 -7.52 -8.47
C SER A 270 6.92 -7.35 -6.95
N GLY A 271 5.83 -6.89 -6.35
CA GLY A 271 5.65 -6.78 -4.90
C GLY A 271 5.50 -8.11 -4.18
N VAL A 272 6.10 -8.22 -3.00
CA VAL A 272 6.06 -9.46 -2.20
C VAL A 272 4.64 -9.80 -1.72
N LEU A 273 3.86 -8.82 -1.24
CA LEU A 273 2.48 -9.02 -0.81
C LEU A 273 1.58 -9.33 -2.01
N GLY A 274 1.84 -8.71 -3.17
CA GLY A 274 1.17 -9.01 -4.43
C GLY A 274 1.37 -10.47 -4.85
N ARG A 275 2.62 -10.97 -4.83
CA ARG A 275 2.94 -12.38 -5.14
C ARG A 275 2.32 -13.34 -4.12
N MET A 276 2.36 -12.99 -2.83
CA MET A 276 1.73 -13.79 -1.77
C MET A 276 0.22 -13.94 -2.02
N LEU A 277 -0.49 -12.83 -2.25
CA LEU A 277 -1.92 -12.86 -2.50
C LEU A 277 -2.25 -13.60 -3.79
N ALA A 278 -1.51 -13.39 -4.88
CA ALA A 278 -1.67 -14.11 -6.15
C ALA A 278 -1.56 -15.64 -5.96
N THR A 279 -0.58 -16.08 -5.16
CA THR A 279 -0.37 -17.50 -4.83
C THR A 279 -1.56 -18.09 -4.09
N LEU A 280 -2.13 -17.32 -3.16
CA LEU A 280 -3.24 -17.75 -2.31
C LEU A 280 -4.59 -17.81 -3.04
N GLN A 281 -4.74 -17.18 -4.21
CA GLN A 281 -6.02 -17.14 -4.96
C GLN A 281 -6.55 -18.51 -5.36
N ALA A 282 -5.67 -19.51 -5.49
CA ALA A 282 -6.05 -20.88 -5.80
C ALA A 282 -6.82 -21.56 -4.65
N GLN A 283 -6.67 -21.06 -3.42
CA GLN A 283 -7.19 -21.68 -2.20
C GLN A 283 -8.10 -20.76 -1.38
N PHE A 284 -7.95 -19.45 -1.54
CA PHE A 284 -8.62 -18.45 -0.71
C PHE A 284 -9.21 -17.33 -1.56
N LYS A 285 -10.30 -16.74 -1.07
CA LYS A 285 -10.76 -15.45 -1.57
C LYS A 285 -9.86 -14.33 -1.03
N THR A 286 -9.03 -13.78 -1.90
CA THR A 286 -8.02 -12.77 -1.56
C THR A 286 -8.33 -11.41 -2.14
N ALA A 287 -7.97 -10.34 -1.46
CA ALA A 287 -7.97 -9.00 -2.03
C ALA A 287 -6.75 -8.17 -1.61
N ALA A 288 -6.34 -7.28 -2.51
CA ALA A 288 -5.27 -6.31 -2.28
C ALA A 288 -5.88 -4.90 -2.28
N TYR A 289 -5.55 -4.10 -1.28
CA TYR A 289 -6.08 -2.76 -1.10
C TYR A 289 -4.94 -1.77 -0.83
N SER A 290 -4.90 -0.67 -1.55
CA SER A 290 -4.01 0.45 -1.23
C SER A 290 -4.81 1.68 -0.87
N VAL A 291 -4.51 2.28 0.29
CA VAL A 291 -5.08 3.58 0.70
C VAL A 291 -4.11 4.75 0.47
N ALA A 292 -2.98 4.47 -0.21
CA ALA A 292 -1.89 5.41 -0.43
C ALA A 292 -1.50 5.56 -1.93
N GLY A 293 -2.38 5.16 -2.85
CA GLY A 293 -2.14 5.22 -4.30
C GLY A 293 -1.53 3.93 -4.85
N ASN A 294 -0.76 4.00 -5.94
CA ASN A 294 -0.03 2.83 -6.45
C ASN A 294 1.00 2.37 -5.42
N ALA A 295 1.09 1.06 -5.21
CA ALA A 295 1.90 0.46 -4.17
C ALA A 295 2.63 -0.77 -4.73
N MET A 296 3.93 -0.63 -4.98
CA MET A 296 4.76 -1.70 -5.56
C MET A 296 4.62 -3.00 -4.77
N VAL A 297 4.50 -2.94 -3.44
CA VAL A 297 4.36 -4.14 -2.58
C VAL A 297 3.16 -5.01 -2.94
N LEU A 298 2.09 -4.44 -3.52
CA LEU A 298 0.86 -5.15 -3.92
C LEU A 298 0.84 -5.57 -5.39
N GLU A 299 1.75 -5.07 -6.22
CA GLU A 299 1.75 -5.30 -7.67
C GLU A 299 2.32 -6.68 -8.01
N ALA A 300 1.51 -7.56 -8.59
CA ALA A 300 1.99 -8.83 -9.13
C ALA A 300 1.04 -9.35 -10.21
N MET A 301 1.53 -10.22 -11.08
CA MET A 301 0.67 -10.93 -12.03
C MET A 301 -0.42 -11.70 -11.25
N GLY A 302 -1.69 -11.51 -11.62
CA GLY A 302 -2.84 -12.12 -10.95
C GLY A 302 -3.39 -11.32 -9.76
N THR A 303 -2.68 -10.29 -9.28
CA THR A 303 -3.18 -9.39 -8.23
C THR A 303 -3.52 -8.03 -8.81
N GLU A 304 -4.77 -7.60 -8.62
CA GLU A 304 -5.27 -6.29 -9.03
C GLU A 304 -5.62 -5.47 -7.78
N PRO A 305 -4.71 -4.60 -7.30
CA PRO A 305 -4.96 -3.82 -6.10
C PRO A 305 -6.09 -2.82 -6.31
N THR A 306 -7.06 -2.82 -5.40
CA THR A 306 -8.09 -1.79 -5.35
C THR A 306 -7.52 -0.56 -4.62
N ILE A 307 -7.46 0.57 -5.33
CA ILE A 307 -6.96 1.82 -4.76
C ILE A 307 -8.13 2.60 -4.15
N ILE A 308 -8.02 2.89 -2.86
CA ILE A 308 -9.02 3.54 -2.04
C ILE A 308 -8.55 4.95 -1.69
N ASN A 309 -9.50 5.88 -1.59
CA ASN A 309 -9.21 7.24 -1.14
C ASN A 309 -8.78 7.28 0.34
N GLY A 310 -7.51 7.58 0.59
CA GLY A 310 -6.93 7.73 1.93
C GLY A 310 -7.39 8.97 2.71
N ASN A 311 -8.22 9.84 2.14
CA ASN A 311 -8.72 11.06 2.80
C ASN A 311 -9.87 10.80 3.80
N GLY A 312 -10.18 9.55 4.14
CA GLY A 312 -11.07 9.20 5.24
C GLY A 312 -12.57 9.42 5.01
N ALA A 313 -12.97 10.02 3.88
CA ALA A 313 -14.37 10.15 3.48
C ALA A 313 -15.03 8.76 3.43
N ALA A 314 -16.18 8.62 4.12
CA ALA A 314 -16.96 7.38 4.08
C ALA A 314 -17.56 7.16 2.68
N ASP A 315 -17.86 8.24 1.97
CA ASP A 315 -18.34 8.21 0.60
C ASP A 315 -17.16 8.12 -0.37
N LEU A 316 -17.19 7.07 -1.18
CA LEU A 316 -16.27 6.89 -2.29
C LEU A 316 -16.84 7.64 -3.49
N GLU A 317 -16.00 8.46 -4.11
CA GLU A 317 -16.34 9.05 -5.39
C GLU A 317 -16.42 7.92 -6.43
N GLN A 318 -17.58 7.79 -7.04
CA GLN A 318 -17.88 6.87 -8.14
C GLN A 318 -17.92 7.64 -9.45
N TYR A 319 -17.71 6.95 -10.58
CA TYR A 319 -17.96 7.55 -11.87
C TYR A 319 -19.47 7.62 -12.11
N ASP A 320 -20.02 8.83 -12.22
CA ASP A 320 -21.47 9.08 -12.21
C ASP A 320 -22.21 8.38 -13.35
N HIS A 321 -21.51 8.11 -14.46
CA HIS A 321 -22.05 7.47 -15.66
C HIS A 321 -21.58 6.01 -15.84
N PHE A 322 -21.03 5.38 -14.79
CA PHE A 322 -20.54 4.01 -14.90
C PHE A 322 -21.63 3.01 -15.29
N GLU A 323 -22.80 3.08 -14.66
CA GLU A 323 -23.92 2.18 -15.02
C GLU A 323 -24.47 2.48 -16.41
N THR A 324 -24.45 3.75 -16.84
CA THR A 324 -24.88 4.16 -18.18
C THR A 324 -23.98 3.58 -19.26
N TYR A 325 -22.66 3.61 -19.06
CA TYR A 325 -21.65 3.19 -20.04
C TYR A 325 -21.03 1.83 -19.73
N ARG A 326 -21.64 1.02 -18.85
CA ARG A 326 -21.05 -0.26 -18.40
C ARG A 326 -20.78 -1.20 -19.57
N GLY A 327 -21.75 -1.35 -20.47
CA GLY A 327 -21.63 -2.24 -21.63
C GLY A 327 -20.54 -1.78 -22.61
N GLU A 328 -20.46 -0.47 -22.84
CA GLU A 328 -19.47 0.16 -23.69
C GLU A 328 -18.06 0.03 -23.10
N ILE A 329 -17.90 0.31 -21.81
CA ILE A 329 -16.64 0.13 -21.08
C ILE A 329 -16.19 -1.33 -21.16
N ASP A 330 -17.11 -2.28 -20.96
CA ASP A 330 -16.81 -3.71 -21.08
C ASP A 330 -16.31 -4.07 -22.48
N GLN A 331 -17.00 -3.62 -23.53
CA GLN A 331 -16.60 -3.87 -24.92
C GLN A 331 -15.25 -3.24 -25.27
N MET A 332 -15.04 -1.97 -24.88
CA MET A 332 -13.79 -1.23 -25.14
C MET A 332 -12.58 -1.86 -24.44
N THR A 333 -12.77 -2.47 -23.27
CA THR A 333 -11.70 -3.03 -22.45
C THR A 333 -11.51 -4.54 -22.62
N LYS A 334 -12.45 -5.22 -23.31
CA LYS A 334 -12.45 -6.68 -23.51
C LYS A 334 -11.22 -7.22 -24.23
N ARG A 335 -10.67 -6.47 -25.19
CA ARG A 335 -9.55 -6.94 -26.03
C ARG A 335 -8.22 -6.32 -25.60
N ARG A 336 -7.14 -7.08 -25.81
CA ARG A 336 -5.77 -6.62 -25.69
C ARG A 336 -5.39 -5.70 -26.83
N SER A 337 -4.47 -4.78 -26.59
CA SER A 337 -3.84 -3.92 -27.60
C SER A 337 -2.39 -4.33 -27.84
N ALA A 338 -1.92 -4.23 -29.08
CA ALA A 338 -0.49 -4.34 -29.37
C ALA A 338 0.30 -3.14 -28.80
N GLY A 339 -0.36 -1.99 -28.57
CA GLY A 339 0.24 -0.83 -27.93
C GLY A 339 0.20 -0.96 -26.41
N VAL A 340 1.36 -1.02 -25.76
CA VAL A 340 1.47 -1.22 -24.30
C VAL A 340 0.70 -0.16 -23.51
N PHE A 341 0.74 1.11 -23.92
CA PHE A 341 0.04 2.19 -23.21
C PHE A 341 -1.48 2.09 -23.36
N ALA A 342 -1.97 1.77 -24.56
CA ALA A 342 -3.39 1.54 -24.79
C ALA A 342 -3.89 0.32 -24.00
N ASP A 343 -3.11 -0.77 -24.00
CA ASP A 343 -3.42 -1.99 -23.25
C ASP A 343 -3.49 -1.75 -21.74
N THR A 344 -2.49 -1.05 -21.22
CA THR A 344 -2.39 -0.67 -19.80
C THR A 344 -3.53 0.24 -19.40
N HIS A 345 -3.87 1.24 -20.23
CA HIS A 345 -4.97 2.15 -19.93
C HIS A 345 -6.31 1.40 -19.86
N ALA A 346 -6.60 0.53 -20.83
CA ALA A 346 -7.84 -0.25 -20.83
C ALA A 346 -7.97 -1.12 -19.57
N GLN A 347 -6.88 -1.77 -19.14
CA GLN A 347 -6.85 -2.54 -17.89
C GLN A 347 -7.05 -1.67 -16.65
N LEU A 348 -6.35 -0.53 -16.56
CA LEU A 348 -6.47 0.38 -15.43
C LEU A 348 -7.89 0.96 -15.33
N LEU A 349 -8.50 1.33 -16.46
CA LEU A 349 -9.87 1.85 -16.52
C LEU A 349 -10.87 0.82 -15.98
N LYS A 350 -10.86 -0.39 -16.56
CA LYS A 350 -11.78 -1.47 -16.14
C LYS A 350 -11.61 -1.80 -14.66
N SER A 351 -10.37 -2.09 -14.25
CA SER A 351 -10.07 -2.52 -12.88
C SER A 351 -10.40 -1.43 -11.85
N SER A 352 -10.18 -0.16 -12.19
CA SER A 352 -10.50 0.97 -11.31
C SER A 352 -11.99 1.16 -11.10
N LEU A 353 -12.77 1.18 -12.18
CA LEU A 353 -14.21 1.43 -12.11
C LEU A 353 -14.95 0.25 -11.46
N GLU A 354 -14.64 -0.98 -11.87
CA GLU A 354 -15.20 -2.19 -11.24
C GLU A 354 -14.75 -2.33 -9.77
N GLY A 355 -13.49 -2.01 -9.48
CA GLY A 355 -12.92 -2.05 -8.14
C GLY A 355 -13.65 -1.10 -7.19
N ILE A 356 -13.82 0.17 -7.58
CA ILE A 356 -14.56 1.16 -6.80
C ILE A 356 -16.03 0.76 -6.64
N GLU A 357 -16.69 0.26 -7.68
CA GLU A 357 -18.10 -0.09 -7.60
C GLU A 357 -18.33 -1.29 -6.66
N ARG A 358 -17.51 -2.34 -6.81
CA ARG A 358 -17.52 -3.49 -5.90
C ARG A 358 -17.25 -3.03 -4.46
N PHE A 359 -16.25 -2.19 -4.27
CA PHE A 359 -15.87 -1.66 -2.98
C PHE A 359 -16.99 -0.82 -2.33
N SER A 360 -17.61 0.06 -3.11
CA SER A 360 -18.70 0.93 -2.66
C SER A 360 -19.97 0.16 -2.29
N LYS A 361 -20.34 -0.88 -3.06
CA LYS A 361 -21.47 -1.75 -2.71
C LYS A 361 -21.27 -2.44 -1.36
N ASN A 362 -20.03 -2.85 -1.08
CA ASN A 362 -19.69 -3.61 0.12
C ASN A 362 -19.53 -2.73 1.37
N LEU A 363 -19.20 -1.43 1.21
CA LEU A 363 -18.89 -0.51 2.31
C LEU A 363 -20.07 0.27 2.90
N ARG A 364 -21.29 0.11 2.36
CA ARG A 364 -22.48 0.84 2.85
C ARG A 364 -22.89 0.46 4.28
N ASN A 365 -22.22 -0.52 4.89
CA ASN A 365 -22.51 -1.01 6.24
C ASN A 365 -21.39 -0.67 7.23
N GLY A 366 -21.55 0.46 7.93
CA GLY A 366 -21.13 0.55 9.32
C GLY A 366 -20.23 1.73 9.66
N GLN A 367 -20.74 2.58 10.55
CA GLN A 367 -19.90 3.48 11.34
C GLN A 367 -18.87 2.66 12.13
N LEU A 368 -17.61 3.08 12.13
CA LEU A 368 -16.59 2.49 13.01
C LEU A 368 -16.98 2.76 14.47
N ASN A 369 -16.60 1.86 15.38
CA ASN A 369 -16.92 2.01 16.80
C ASN A 369 -16.00 3.02 17.48
N ASN A 370 -14.78 3.19 16.96
CA ASN A 370 -13.76 4.08 17.49
C ASN A 370 -13.49 5.27 16.55
N GLN A 371 -13.13 6.40 17.14
CA GLN A 371 -12.70 7.57 16.39
C GLN A 371 -11.23 7.46 16.01
N PHE A 372 -10.91 7.85 14.78
CA PHE A 372 -9.53 7.91 14.29
C PHE A 372 -9.04 9.36 14.28
N PRO A 373 -7.76 9.62 14.62
CA PRO A 373 -7.19 10.95 14.49
C PRO A 373 -7.32 11.48 13.05
N ASN A 374 -7.58 12.78 12.91
CA ASN A 374 -7.65 13.44 11.60
C ASN A 374 -6.25 13.72 11.01
N THR A 375 -5.43 12.69 10.91
CA THR A 375 -4.08 12.71 10.34
C THR A 375 -4.04 11.89 9.04
N GLN A 376 -2.96 11.96 8.27
CA GLN A 376 -2.86 11.23 7.01
C GLN A 376 -2.94 9.71 7.26
N LEU A 377 -2.21 9.18 8.25
CA LEU A 377 -2.24 7.76 8.57
C LEU A 377 -3.52 7.37 9.32
N GLY A 378 -4.06 8.23 10.19
CA GLY A 378 -5.31 7.97 10.91
C GLY A 378 -6.50 7.76 9.96
N ARG A 379 -6.61 8.60 8.93
CA ARG A 379 -7.64 8.45 7.89
C ARG A 379 -7.44 7.21 7.02
N GLN A 380 -6.18 6.85 6.72
CA GLN A 380 -5.87 5.61 5.98
C GLN A 380 -6.26 4.36 6.77
N LEU A 381 -5.88 4.27 8.05
CA LEU A 381 -6.23 3.13 8.89
C LEU A 381 -7.73 3.06 9.20
N ALA A 382 -8.43 4.20 9.25
CA ALA A 382 -9.89 4.21 9.29
C ALA A 382 -10.50 3.53 8.06
N GLN A 383 -9.98 3.79 6.86
CA GLN A 383 -10.46 3.10 5.65
C GLN A 383 -10.19 1.61 5.71
N VAL A 384 -8.97 1.20 6.06
CA VAL A 384 -8.61 -0.22 6.26
C VAL A 384 -9.60 -0.88 7.22
N ALA A 385 -9.90 -0.23 8.35
CA ALA A 385 -10.84 -0.76 9.33
C ALA A 385 -12.27 -0.93 8.79
N ARG A 386 -12.73 -0.06 7.88
CA ARG A 386 -14.05 -0.20 7.22
C ARG A 386 -14.07 -1.35 6.22
N VAL A 387 -12.96 -1.56 5.48
CA VAL A 387 -12.83 -2.72 4.57
C VAL A 387 -12.90 -4.01 5.37
N ILE A 388 -12.09 -4.10 6.43
CA ILE A 388 -12.07 -5.26 7.32
C ILE A 388 -13.46 -5.47 7.95
N LYS A 389 -14.18 -4.41 8.31
CA LYS A 389 -15.54 -4.52 8.86
C LYS A 389 -16.51 -5.22 7.90
N SER A 390 -16.34 -4.97 6.60
CA SER A 390 -17.18 -5.51 5.51
C SER A 390 -16.74 -6.91 5.04
N ARG A 391 -15.74 -7.52 5.68
CA ARG A 391 -15.14 -8.79 5.26
C ARG A 391 -16.15 -9.94 5.13
N ARG A 392 -17.19 -9.97 5.98
CA ARG A 392 -18.18 -11.06 6.00
C ARG A 392 -19.11 -10.97 4.81
N GLU A 393 -19.55 -9.77 4.46
CA GLU A 393 -20.36 -9.47 3.28
C GLU A 393 -19.59 -9.76 1.99
N ILE A 394 -18.28 -9.44 1.98
CA ILE A 394 -17.38 -9.71 0.86
C ILE A 394 -17.05 -11.20 0.76
N GLY A 395 -17.12 -11.96 1.86
CA GLY A 395 -16.59 -13.31 1.97
C GLY A 395 -15.06 -13.36 1.89
N ALA A 396 -14.39 -12.28 2.29
CA ALA A 396 -12.94 -12.17 2.23
C ALA A 396 -12.27 -13.16 3.20
N GLU A 397 -11.15 -13.76 2.78
CA GLU A 397 -10.38 -14.71 3.57
C GLU A 397 -8.95 -14.24 3.78
N ARG A 398 -8.31 -13.63 2.79
CA ARG A 398 -6.92 -13.16 2.85
C ARG A 398 -6.78 -11.77 2.24
N ASP A 399 -6.62 -10.76 3.08
CA ASP A 399 -6.45 -9.39 2.60
C ASP A 399 -5.05 -8.85 2.84
N GLY A 400 -4.55 -8.09 1.88
CA GLY A 400 -3.37 -7.26 2.02
C GLY A 400 -3.72 -5.79 1.91
N PHE A 401 -3.23 -4.98 2.83
CA PHE A 401 -3.44 -3.54 2.88
C PHE A 401 -2.12 -2.79 2.83
N PHE A 402 -2.04 -1.75 2.01
CA PHE A 402 -0.92 -0.82 1.99
C PHE A 402 -1.33 0.57 2.49
N CYS A 403 -0.59 1.05 3.49
CA CYS A 403 -0.65 2.42 3.99
C CYS A 403 0.72 3.07 3.85
N GLN A 404 0.75 4.38 3.61
CA GLN A 404 2.01 5.12 3.54
C GLN A 404 1.91 6.45 4.26
N ILE A 405 2.99 6.79 4.97
CA ILE A 405 3.23 8.12 5.51
C ILE A 405 4.64 8.55 5.10
N GLY A 406 4.74 9.75 4.53
CA GLY A 406 6.02 10.30 4.08
C GLY A 406 6.61 11.33 5.05
N GLY A 407 7.76 11.88 4.70
CA GLY A 407 8.43 12.95 5.45
C GLY A 407 9.44 12.43 6.47
N PHE A 408 9.98 11.23 6.26
CA PHE A 408 11.05 10.66 7.08
C PHE A 408 12.45 11.01 6.58
N ASP A 409 12.56 11.80 5.51
CA ASP A 409 13.83 12.27 4.97
C ASP A 409 14.47 13.38 5.83
N SER A 410 14.77 13.06 7.09
CA SER A 410 15.17 14.00 8.14
C SER A 410 16.66 14.35 8.09
N HIS A 411 17.10 15.00 7.00
CA HIS A 411 18.43 15.63 6.93
C HIS A 411 18.53 16.94 7.75
N GLY A 412 17.40 17.43 8.27
CA GLY A 412 17.27 18.63 9.08
C GLY A 412 16.01 18.57 9.95
N ASP A 413 15.85 19.55 10.86
CA ASP A 413 14.67 19.68 11.75
C ASP A 413 14.29 18.38 12.48
N PHE A 414 15.31 17.62 12.91
CA PHE A 414 15.17 16.24 13.37
C PHE A 414 14.05 16.05 14.41
N PHE A 415 14.15 16.72 15.56
CA PHE A 415 13.19 16.57 16.66
C PHE A 415 11.76 16.98 16.28
N ARG A 416 11.60 18.03 15.47
CA ARG A 416 10.28 18.47 14.99
C ARG A 416 9.67 17.38 14.12
N THR A 417 10.45 16.85 13.18
CA THR A 417 10.02 15.82 12.24
C THR A 417 9.61 14.54 12.96
N ILE A 418 10.50 13.97 13.78
CA ILE A 418 10.20 12.70 14.48
C ILE A 418 9.05 12.88 15.47
N SER A 419 8.96 14.00 16.18
CA SER A 419 7.88 14.23 17.16
C SER A 419 6.50 14.24 16.49
N MET A 420 6.35 14.95 15.37
CA MET A 420 5.09 14.99 14.62
C MET A 420 4.74 13.61 14.05
N LYS A 421 5.71 12.94 13.40
CA LYS A 421 5.48 11.66 12.73
C LYS A 421 5.19 10.54 13.71
N PHE A 422 5.91 10.47 14.82
CA PHE A 422 5.70 9.44 15.83
C PHE A 422 4.36 9.63 16.55
N THR A 423 3.98 10.89 16.85
CA THR A 423 2.65 11.19 17.42
C THR A 423 1.53 10.76 16.47
N GLU A 424 1.66 11.03 15.17
CA GLU A 424 0.69 10.61 14.16
C GLU A 424 0.58 9.08 14.06
N ILE A 425 1.71 8.36 14.01
CA ILE A 425 1.70 6.89 13.96
C ILE A 425 1.10 6.32 15.24
N ASN A 426 1.48 6.82 16.40
CA ASN A 426 0.99 6.34 17.69
C ASN A 426 -0.54 6.39 17.75
N GLY A 427 -1.14 7.57 17.52
CA GLY A 427 -2.59 7.72 17.60
C GLY A 427 -3.34 6.95 16.51
N ALA A 428 -2.78 6.81 15.31
CA ALA A 428 -3.41 6.07 14.23
C ALA A 428 -3.44 4.56 14.51
N VAL A 429 -2.33 3.99 14.99
CA VAL A 429 -2.23 2.56 15.33
C VAL A 429 -3.05 2.22 16.57
N GLU A 430 -3.11 3.12 17.57
CA GLU A 430 -3.97 3.00 18.75
C GLU A 430 -5.45 2.88 18.37
N ALA A 431 -5.96 3.82 17.58
CA ALA A 431 -7.34 3.78 17.10
C ALA A 431 -7.62 2.53 16.25
N PHE A 432 -6.65 2.11 15.42
CA PHE A 432 -6.78 0.92 14.60
C PHE A 432 -6.88 -0.35 15.43
N GLN A 433 -5.99 -0.54 16.42
CA GLN A 433 -6.06 -1.70 17.31
C GLN A 433 -7.38 -1.73 18.07
N ALA A 434 -7.81 -0.59 18.64
CA ALA A 434 -9.07 -0.49 19.36
C ALA A 434 -10.26 -0.89 18.48
N GLU A 435 -10.27 -0.48 17.21
CA GLU A 435 -11.30 -0.86 16.25
C GLU A 435 -11.23 -2.34 15.87
N MET A 436 -10.05 -2.91 15.65
CA MET A 436 -9.91 -4.34 15.36
C MET A 436 -10.33 -5.22 16.55
N LYS A 437 -10.03 -4.79 17.78
CA LYS A 437 -10.51 -5.43 19.02
C LYS A 437 -12.04 -5.31 19.13
N ALA A 438 -12.62 -4.14 18.88
CA ALA A 438 -14.07 -3.93 18.86
C ALA A 438 -14.79 -4.78 17.78
N GLN A 439 -14.13 -5.06 16.66
CA GLN A 439 -14.63 -5.94 15.61
C GLN A 439 -14.36 -7.44 15.87
N GLY A 440 -13.69 -7.78 16.97
CA GLY A 440 -13.34 -9.16 17.35
C GLY A 440 -12.42 -9.84 16.34
N ILE A 441 -11.51 -9.09 15.70
CA ILE A 441 -10.65 -9.60 14.61
C ILE A 441 -9.16 -9.35 14.82
N TRP A 442 -8.76 -8.72 15.93
CA TRP A 442 -7.35 -8.35 16.19
C TRP A 442 -6.38 -9.55 16.11
N ASP A 443 -6.81 -10.72 16.56
CA ASP A 443 -6.03 -11.97 16.49
C ASP A 443 -5.72 -12.42 15.05
N ASN A 444 -6.45 -11.88 14.07
CA ASN A 444 -6.34 -12.22 12.66
C ASN A 444 -5.69 -11.11 11.82
N VAL A 445 -5.08 -10.11 12.47
CA VAL A 445 -4.46 -8.97 11.82
C VAL A 445 -2.98 -8.90 12.20
N ALA A 446 -2.11 -8.79 11.19
CA ALA A 446 -0.69 -8.48 11.34
C ALA A 446 -0.40 -7.10 10.75
N VAL A 447 0.00 -6.15 11.59
CA VAL A 447 0.43 -4.81 11.20
C VAL A 447 1.95 -4.76 11.15
N VAL A 448 2.51 -4.55 9.97
CA VAL A 448 3.96 -4.47 9.74
C VAL A 448 4.33 -3.02 9.47
N GLN A 449 5.25 -2.47 10.26
CA GLN A 449 5.87 -1.18 9.96
C GLN A 449 7.19 -1.39 9.22
N ALA A 450 7.35 -0.75 8.07
CA ALA A 450 8.57 -0.79 7.28
C ALA A 450 9.03 0.61 6.87
N SER A 451 10.28 0.71 6.43
CA SER A 451 10.94 1.89 5.84
C SER A 451 11.96 1.35 4.84
N GLU A 452 12.33 2.13 3.82
CA GLU A 452 13.31 1.66 2.83
C GLU A 452 14.68 1.30 3.45
N PHE A 453 15.06 2.03 4.50
CA PHE A 453 16.26 1.83 5.30
C PHE A 453 16.13 2.49 6.68
N GLY A 454 17.07 2.19 7.56
CA GLY A 454 17.39 3.02 8.74
C GLY A 454 18.24 4.24 8.40
N ARG A 455 18.38 5.18 9.34
CA ARG A 455 19.30 6.35 9.22
C ARG A 455 20.63 6.14 9.93
N THR A 456 21.62 6.95 9.58
CA THR A 456 22.97 6.84 10.14
C THR A 456 22.99 7.04 11.66
N MET A 457 23.86 6.27 12.33
CA MET A 457 24.19 6.47 13.75
C MET A 457 24.95 7.77 13.98
N VAL A 458 25.75 8.20 13.01
CA VAL A 458 26.48 9.47 13.07
C VAL A 458 25.57 10.57 12.56
N SER A 459 25.43 11.64 13.34
CA SER A 459 24.71 12.86 12.95
C SER A 459 25.39 13.58 11.79
N ASN A 460 24.61 14.29 10.98
CA ASN A 460 25.12 15.24 9.99
C ASN A 460 25.14 16.71 10.48
N GLY A 461 24.84 16.93 11.76
CA GLY A 461 24.84 18.23 12.46
C GLY A 461 23.50 18.97 12.45
N ARG A 462 22.49 18.45 11.75
CA ARG A 462 21.09 18.95 11.80
C ARG A 462 20.04 17.83 11.79
N GLY A 463 20.49 16.59 11.61
CA GLY A 463 19.70 15.42 11.27
C GLY A 463 20.62 14.20 11.10
N SER A 464 20.15 13.23 10.32
CA SER A 464 20.91 12.01 10.01
C SER A 464 20.87 11.75 8.50
N ASP A 465 21.74 10.90 7.99
CA ASP A 465 21.83 10.56 6.57
C ASP A 465 21.32 9.13 6.29
N HIS A 466 21.39 8.71 5.03
CA HIS A 466 20.92 7.40 4.61
C HIS A 466 21.82 6.27 5.11
N SER A 467 21.21 5.24 5.69
CA SER A 467 21.86 3.98 6.09
C SER A 467 21.19 2.79 5.40
N TRP A 468 21.27 1.60 6.00
CA TRP A 468 20.76 0.37 5.42
C TRP A 468 19.92 -0.38 6.46
N GLY A 469 20.55 -1.13 7.37
CA GLY A 469 19.84 -1.86 8.42
C GLY A 469 19.19 -0.92 9.43
N GLY A 470 17.93 -1.20 9.80
CA GLY A 470 17.15 -0.40 10.73
C GLY A 470 16.36 -1.23 11.74
N MET A 471 15.73 -0.55 12.68
CA MET A 471 14.75 -1.14 13.59
C MET A 471 13.33 -0.95 13.04
N HIS A 472 12.50 -1.96 13.20
CA HIS A 472 11.10 -1.94 12.78
C HIS A 472 10.26 -2.63 13.86
N TRP A 473 8.95 -2.66 13.67
CA TRP A 473 8.06 -3.39 14.56
C TRP A 473 6.93 -4.06 13.80
N ILE A 474 6.40 -5.10 14.41
CA ILE A 474 5.19 -5.80 13.99
C ILE A 474 4.23 -5.86 15.17
N ALA A 475 2.93 -5.73 14.91
CA ALA A 475 1.88 -5.82 15.91
C ALA A 475 0.69 -6.64 15.43
N GLY A 476 -0.04 -7.28 16.35
CA GLY A 476 -1.20 -8.13 16.05
C GLY A 476 -1.59 -8.97 17.25
N GLY A 477 -2.86 -9.38 17.35
CA GLY A 477 -3.37 -10.09 18.55
C GLY A 477 -2.78 -11.49 18.76
N ARG A 478 -2.08 -12.00 17.76
CA ARG A 478 -1.36 -13.28 17.83
C ARG A 478 0.13 -13.15 17.59
N ILE A 479 0.69 -11.93 17.58
CA ILE A 479 2.15 -11.82 17.52
C ILE A 479 2.73 -12.43 18.79
N ASN A 480 3.82 -13.17 18.64
CA ASN A 480 4.62 -13.62 19.78
C ASN A 480 5.45 -12.44 20.29
N GLY A 481 4.77 -11.47 20.92
CA GLY A 481 5.33 -10.17 21.28
C GLY A 481 6.23 -10.17 22.51
N GLY A 482 6.59 -8.96 22.96
CA GLY A 482 7.48 -8.74 24.10
C GLY A 482 8.92 -9.21 23.86
N ARG A 483 9.34 -9.29 22.59
CA ARG A 483 10.66 -9.79 22.17
C ARG A 483 11.17 -9.14 20.90
N PHE A 484 12.45 -9.39 20.64
CA PHE A 484 13.14 -9.03 19.41
C PHE A 484 13.20 -10.23 18.45
N PHE A 485 12.97 -9.96 17.18
CA PHE A 485 13.30 -10.84 16.06
C PHE A 485 14.47 -10.22 15.29
N GLY A 486 15.55 -10.98 15.11
CA GLY A 486 16.86 -10.41 14.71
C GLY A 486 17.62 -9.80 15.90
N ASN A 487 18.79 -9.22 15.64
CA ASN A 487 19.69 -8.72 16.69
C ASN A 487 20.00 -7.22 16.53
N TYR A 488 19.97 -6.49 17.64
CA TYR A 488 20.54 -5.14 17.69
C TYR A 488 22.08 -5.22 17.60
N PRO A 489 22.77 -4.24 16.96
CA PRO A 489 24.23 -4.23 16.91
C PRO A 489 24.91 -4.31 18.29
N GLU A 490 25.88 -5.23 18.44
CA GLU A 490 26.70 -5.40 19.66
C GLU A 490 27.67 -4.23 19.92
N SER A 491 27.91 -3.40 18.91
CA SER A 491 28.71 -2.18 19.00
C SER A 491 28.22 -1.18 17.96
N LEU A 492 28.09 0.08 18.38
CA LEU A 492 27.71 1.19 17.53
C LEU A 492 28.93 1.99 17.07
N LEU A 493 30.14 1.72 17.57
CA LEU A 493 31.34 2.45 17.18
C LEU A 493 31.84 2.18 15.74
N PRO A 494 32.65 3.07 15.14
CA PRO A 494 33.20 2.90 13.78
C PRO A 494 34.08 1.66 13.57
N ASP A 495 34.67 1.14 14.64
CA ASP A 495 35.45 -0.10 14.61
C ASP A 495 34.58 -1.36 14.60
N SER A 496 33.27 -1.25 14.88
CA SER A 496 32.34 -2.39 14.89
C SER A 496 32.28 -3.13 13.56
N ASP A 497 31.97 -4.42 13.62
CA ASP A 497 31.84 -5.25 12.43
C ASP A 497 30.66 -4.86 11.53
N LEU A 498 29.74 -4.01 11.99
CA LEU A 498 28.54 -3.64 11.23
C LEU A 498 28.56 -2.20 10.70
N MET A 499 29.46 -1.35 11.18
CA MET A 499 29.49 0.06 10.80
C MET A 499 30.39 0.32 9.57
N LEU A 500 29.78 0.87 8.52
CA LEU A 500 30.45 1.48 7.37
C LEU A 500 30.71 2.97 7.62
N SER A 501 31.33 3.63 6.64
CA SER A 501 31.59 5.07 6.69
C SER A 501 30.32 5.88 6.95
N ARG A 502 30.48 7.01 7.66
CA ARG A 502 29.40 7.94 8.05
C ARG A 502 28.33 7.34 8.97
N GLY A 503 28.67 6.29 9.72
CA GLY A 503 27.73 5.70 10.69
C GLY A 503 26.64 4.85 10.06
N ARG A 504 26.88 4.30 8.86
CA ARG A 504 25.91 3.44 8.19
C ARG A 504 26.00 2.03 8.74
N ILE A 505 24.92 1.53 9.34
CA ILE A 505 24.84 0.15 9.83
C ILE A 505 24.43 -0.77 8.68
N VAL A 506 25.21 -1.83 8.51
CA VAL A 506 24.88 -2.93 7.61
C VAL A 506 23.75 -3.77 8.22
N ALA A 507 22.74 -4.07 7.41
CA ALA A 507 21.68 -4.97 7.81
C ALA A 507 22.26 -6.38 8.07
N THR A 508 21.75 -7.06 9.08
CA THR A 508 22.07 -8.47 9.38
C THR A 508 20.84 -9.37 9.30
N THR A 509 19.66 -8.78 9.17
CA THR A 509 18.39 -9.49 9.04
C THR A 509 17.74 -9.11 7.71
N ALA A 510 17.36 -10.09 6.92
CA ALA A 510 16.71 -9.87 5.63
C ALA A 510 15.19 -9.68 5.79
N TRP A 511 14.55 -8.95 4.88
CA TRP A 511 13.08 -8.88 4.84
C TRP A 511 12.45 -10.25 4.57
N GLU A 512 13.15 -11.14 3.89
CA GLU A 512 12.79 -12.54 3.65
C GLU A 512 12.42 -13.26 4.95
N ALA A 513 13.11 -13.00 6.07
CA ALA A 513 12.83 -13.62 7.36
C ALA A 513 11.40 -13.33 7.85
N LEU A 514 10.97 -12.08 7.75
CA LEU A 514 9.63 -11.64 8.12
C LEU A 514 8.59 -12.21 7.15
N TRP A 515 8.82 -12.05 5.85
CA TRP A 515 7.85 -12.42 4.84
C TRP A 515 7.65 -13.93 4.74
N TYR A 516 8.65 -14.74 5.09
CA TYR A 516 8.51 -16.20 5.16
C TYR A 516 7.50 -16.58 6.26
N ALA A 517 7.65 -16.04 7.48
CA ALA A 517 6.71 -16.26 8.56
C ALA A 517 5.30 -15.76 8.23
N LEU A 518 5.18 -14.56 7.64
CA LEU A 518 3.89 -13.99 7.23
C LEU A 518 3.23 -14.82 6.14
N ALA A 519 3.98 -15.30 5.14
CA ALA A 519 3.45 -16.14 4.08
C ALA A 519 2.93 -17.48 4.61
N GLN A 520 3.69 -18.14 5.49
CA GLN A 520 3.23 -19.34 6.19
C GLN A 520 1.96 -19.06 7.01
N TRP A 521 1.92 -17.97 7.78
CA TRP A 521 0.75 -17.60 8.56
C TRP A 521 -0.47 -17.31 7.68
N MET A 522 -0.29 -16.66 6.52
CA MET A 522 -1.35 -16.44 5.54
C MET A 522 -1.75 -17.73 4.79
N GLY A 523 -1.00 -18.82 4.93
CA GLY A 523 -1.34 -20.13 4.38
C GLY A 523 -0.67 -20.47 3.05
N VAL A 524 0.43 -19.82 2.70
CA VAL A 524 1.25 -20.21 1.54
C VAL A 524 1.92 -21.54 1.86
N GLU A 525 1.76 -22.51 0.98
CA GLU A 525 2.42 -23.81 1.10
C GLU A 525 3.92 -23.70 0.78
N GLU A 526 4.73 -24.53 1.44
CA GLU A 526 6.19 -24.54 1.29
C GLU A 526 6.63 -24.68 -0.18
N ALA A 527 5.92 -25.53 -0.94
CA ALA A 527 6.19 -25.74 -2.37
C ALA A 527 6.04 -24.48 -3.23
N GLN A 528 5.29 -23.48 -2.76
CA GLN A 528 5.03 -22.22 -3.46
C GLN A 528 5.90 -21.07 -2.92
N MET A 529 6.66 -21.29 -1.85
CA MET A 529 7.34 -20.21 -1.15
C MET A 529 8.40 -19.51 -2.01
N HIS A 530 9.10 -20.24 -2.89
CA HIS A 530 10.05 -19.65 -3.84
C HIS A 530 9.41 -18.70 -4.87
N HIS A 531 8.11 -18.83 -5.14
CA HIS A 531 7.40 -17.84 -5.96
C HIS A 531 7.20 -16.54 -5.18
N VAL A 532 6.79 -16.64 -3.91
CA VAL A 532 6.58 -15.48 -3.04
C VAL A 532 7.91 -14.80 -2.71
N LEU A 533 8.95 -15.57 -2.42
CA LEU A 533 10.27 -15.12 -2.01
C LEU A 533 11.36 -15.74 -2.90
N PRO A 534 11.67 -15.13 -4.05
CA PRO A 534 12.64 -15.67 -5.02
C PRO A 534 14.06 -15.88 -4.45
N ASN A 535 14.43 -15.10 -3.43
CA ASN A 535 15.75 -15.15 -2.83
C ASN A 535 15.95 -16.29 -1.82
N LEU A 536 14.92 -17.07 -1.45
CA LEU A 536 15.04 -18.13 -0.44
C LEU A 536 16.13 -19.16 -0.73
N LYS A 537 16.51 -19.33 -1.99
CA LYS A 537 17.66 -20.18 -2.38
C LYS A 537 19.00 -19.76 -1.75
N TYR A 538 19.10 -18.55 -1.21
CA TYR A 538 20.30 -18.01 -0.56
C TYR A 538 20.23 -18.02 0.98
N PHE A 539 19.06 -18.29 1.57
CA PHE A 539 18.82 -18.16 3.01
C PHE A 539 18.70 -19.54 3.65
N GLY A 540 19.44 -19.75 4.74
CA GLY A 540 19.36 -20.96 5.57
C GLY A 540 18.23 -20.88 6.60
N PRO A 541 17.91 -21.99 7.30
CA PRO A 541 16.92 -22.00 8.39
C PRO A 541 17.20 -20.98 9.51
N GLU A 542 18.48 -20.65 9.74
CA GLU A 542 18.93 -19.65 10.73
C GLU A 542 18.64 -18.21 10.33
N ASP A 543 18.45 -17.95 9.03
CA ASP A 543 18.15 -16.62 8.50
C ASP A 543 16.64 -16.31 8.47
N LEU A 544 15.80 -17.35 8.65
CA LEU A 544 14.35 -17.28 8.44
C LEU A 544 13.58 -17.47 9.75
N TRP A 545 12.40 -16.85 9.84
CA TRP A 545 11.46 -17.07 10.94
C TRP A 545 10.30 -17.88 10.43
N THR A 546 9.87 -18.90 11.17
CA THR A 546 8.64 -19.64 10.86
C THR A 546 7.42 -18.94 11.43
N ALA A 547 6.23 -19.30 10.93
CA ALA A 547 4.98 -18.80 11.51
C ALA A 547 4.88 -19.08 13.02
N ASP A 548 5.30 -20.26 13.50
CA ASP A 548 5.25 -20.63 14.92
C ASP A 548 6.25 -19.85 15.79
N MET A 549 7.30 -19.28 15.18
CA MET A 549 8.19 -18.36 15.88
C MET A 549 7.54 -16.99 16.05
N LEU A 550 6.94 -16.47 14.97
CA LEU A 550 6.41 -15.10 14.90
C LEU A 550 5.00 -14.95 15.49
N PHE A 551 4.20 -16.02 15.45
CA PHE A 551 2.80 -16.03 15.87
C PHE A 551 2.55 -17.04 16.98
N VAL A 552 1.73 -16.67 17.96
CA VAL A 552 1.21 -17.59 18.97
C VAL A 552 0.22 -18.56 18.31
N PRO A 553 0.43 -19.90 18.40
CA PRO A 553 -0.41 -20.90 17.75
C PRO A 553 -1.88 -20.80 18.11
N GLU A 554 -2.76 -21.14 17.16
CA GLU A 554 -4.21 -21.20 17.41
C GLU A 554 -4.53 -22.12 18.59
N PRO A 555 -5.36 -21.68 19.56
CA PRO A 555 -5.84 -22.62 20.57
C PRO A 555 -6.54 -23.76 19.82
N SER A 556 -6.17 -25.00 20.15
CA SER A 556 -6.79 -26.16 19.53
C SER A 556 -8.32 -26.08 19.70
N PRO A 557 -9.12 -26.38 18.67
CA PRO A 557 -10.58 -26.34 18.82
C PRO A 557 -10.97 -27.26 19.97
N SER A 558 -11.79 -26.75 20.89
CA SER A 558 -12.34 -27.53 21.99
C SER A 558 -12.97 -28.81 21.42
N PRO A 559 -12.72 -30.00 22.00
CA PRO A 559 -13.41 -31.20 21.57
C PRO A 559 -14.93 -30.97 21.64
N PRO A 560 -15.70 -31.49 20.68
CA PRO A 560 -17.15 -31.33 20.69
C PRO A 560 -17.72 -31.83 22.03
N PRO A 561 -18.76 -31.18 22.56
CA PRO A 561 -19.40 -31.63 23.79
C PRO A 561 -19.83 -33.10 23.63
N PRO A 562 -19.70 -33.92 24.68
CA PRO A 562 -20.11 -35.31 24.62
C PRO A 562 -21.59 -35.41 24.20
N PRO A 563 -21.96 -36.41 23.38
CA PRO A 563 -23.34 -36.60 22.99
C PRO A 563 -24.23 -36.73 24.23
N PRO A 564 -25.46 -36.20 24.19
CA PRO A 564 -26.39 -36.35 25.30
C PRO A 564 -26.60 -37.83 25.62
N PRO A 565 -26.78 -38.20 26.90
CA PRO A 565 -27.03 -39.58 27.29
C PRO A 565 -28.29 -40.10 26.57
N PRO A 566 -28.29 -41.39 26.16
CA PRO A 566 -29.45 -41.98 25.50
C PRO A 566 -30.69 -41.95 26.40
N PRO A 567 -31.90 -41.86 25.79
CA PRO A 567 -33.16 -41.69 26.50
C PRO A 567 -33.54 -42.86 27.42
#